data_AF-A0A349WH62-F1
#
_entry.id   AF-A0A349WH62-F1
#
_cell.length_a   1.000
_cell.length_b   1.000
_cell.length_c   1.000
_cell.angle_alpha   90.00
_cell.angle_beta   90.00
_cell.angle_gamma   90.00
#
_symmetry.space_group_name_H-M   'P 1'
#
loop_
_entity.id
_entity.type
_entity.pdbx_description
1 polymer ?
#
loop_
_entity_poly.entity_id
_entity_poly.type
_entity_poly.pdbx_seq_one_letter_code
_entity_poly.pdbx_strand_id
1 'polypeptide(L)'
;MNLTPTELDHIEIERFVNSMQRLKLPFYSIFKKVSDTSKGSLFILTLFLFSHHSAEASEDQQEKIESLEKRISALEVENARLSSRVSELEKTDKIKNKSEFSSIVPRDEIEKKKFFDTFRREIKSSEDMSRGPWTKVESWEKIRKRMSEYGVRLALGRPTRIKPSANPKIETIYFYIGDLNADGVDEEGYVNLKDKRVVSFKSPHQQGSE
;
A
#
# COMPACT_ATOMS: atom_id res chain seq x y z
N MET A 1 47.51 -34.73 18.72
CA MET A 1 48.17 -33.44 18.37
C MET A 1 47.45 -32.93 17.14
N ASN A 2 46.61 -31.90 17.31
CA ASN A 2 45.79 -31.34 16.24
C ASN A 2 46.58 -30.22 15.59
N LEU A 3 47.09 -30.46 14.39
CA LEU A 3 47.79 -29.46 13.59
C LEU A 3 46.79 -28.42 13.09
N THR A 4 47.21 -27.16 13.07
CA THR A 4 46.37 -26.03 12.61
C THR A 4 46.25 -26.04 11.08
N PRO A 5 45.18 -25.46 10.49
CA PRO A 5 44.95 -25.50 9.03
C PRO A 5 46.16 -25.01 8.21
N THR A 6 46.89 -24.03 8.73
CA THR A 6 48.09 -23.44 8.11
C THR A 6 49.30 -24.38 8.09
N GLU A 7 49.41 -25.31 9.05
CA GLU A 7 50.47 -26.34 9.04
C GLU A 7 50.17 -27.46 8.04
N LEU A 8 48.89 -27.73 7.75
CA LEU A 8 48.47 -28.74 6.78
C LEU A 8 48.84 -28.30 5.35
N ASP A 9 48.59 -27.03 5.02
CA ASP A 9 48.91 -26.45 3.70
C ASP A 9 50.42 -26.45 3.42
N HIS A 10 51.24 -26.13 4.42
CA HIS A 10 52.69 -26.16 4.25
C HIS A 10 53.23 -27.57 3.97
N ILE A 11 52.65 -28.59 4.61
CA ILE A 11 53.02 -29.99 4.41
C ILE A 11 52.58 -30.50 3.02
N GLU A 12 51.43 -30.06 2.51
CA GLU A 12 50.98 -30.39 1.15
C GLU A 12 51.82 -29.71 0.07
N ILE A 13 52.24 -28.46 0.29
CA ILE A 13 53.15 -27.74 -0.60
C ILE A 13 54.51 -28.43 -0.65
N GLU A 14 55.08 -28.84 0.48
CA GLU A 14 56.35 -29.58 0.50
C GLU A 14 56.23 -30.97 -0.15
N ARG A 15 55.09 -31.65 -0.01
CA ARG A 15 54.82 -32.91 -0.74
C ARG A 15 54.70 -32.70 -2.24
N PHE A 16 54.07 -31.60 -2.66
CA PHE A 16 53.93 -31.24 -4.07
C PHE A 16 55.28 -30.89 -4.70
N VAL A 17 56.12 -30.12 -4.00
CA VAL A 17 57.48 -29.78 -4.43
C VAL A 17 58.38 -31.03 -4.50
N ASN A 18 58.29 -31.93 -3.52
CA ASN A 18 59.01 -33.20 -3.55
C ASN A 18 58.49 -34.18 -4.63
N SER A 19 57.19 -34.14 -4.96
CA SER A 19 56.59 -34.88 -6.08
C SER A 19 57.11 -34.36 -7.43
N MET A 20 57.21 -33.04 -7.57
CA MET A 20 57.75 -32.36 -8.76
C MET A 20 59.25 -32.65 -8.96
N GLN A 21 60.04 -32.75 -7.89
CA GLN A 21 61.45 -33.12 -7.99
C GLN A 21 61.70 -34.59 -8.38
N ARG A 22 60.72 -35.49 -8.15
CA ARG A 22 60.80 -36.89 -8.58
C ARG A 22 60.48 -37.09 -10.06
N LEU A 23 59.81 -36.14 -10.70
CA LEU A 23 59.59 -36.15 -12.14
C LEU A 23 60.79 -35.54 -12.86
N LYS A 24 61.89 -36.31 -12.95
CA LYS A 24 62.92 -36.09 -13.99
C LYS A 24 62.34 -36.50 -15.36
N LEU A 25 61.30 -35.81 -15.80
CA LEU A 25 60.80 -35.91 -17.16
C LEU A 25 61.52 -34.86 -18.01
N PRO A 26 61.96 -35.21 -19.24
CA PRO A 26 62.77 -34.36 -20.10
C PRO A 26 61.89 -33.31 -20.79
N PHE A 27 61.02 -32.63 -20.04
CA PHE A 27 60.17 -31.57 -20.56
C PHE A 27 61.00 -30.49 -21.23
N TYR A 28 62.20 -30.21 -20.70
CA TYR A 28 63.10 -29.19 -21.22
C TYR A 28 63.61 -29.49 -22.64
N SER A 29 63.89 -30.75 -22.98
CA SER A 29 64.38 -31.10 -24.32
C SER A 29 63.25 -31.18 -25.34
N ILE A 30 62.06 -31.60 -24.91
CA ILE A 30 60.85 -31.61 -25.73
C ILE A 30 60.41 -30.16 -26.02
N PHE A 31 60.41 -29.28 -25.01
CA PHE A 31 60.10 -27.85 -25.16
C PHE A 31 61.04 -27.15 -26.14
N LYS A 32 62.35 -27.36 -26.00
CA LYS A 32 63.36 -26.77 -26.89
C LYS A 32 63.18 -27.22 -28.34
N LYS A 33 62.88 -28.51 -28.56
CA LYS A 33 62.68 -29.07 -29.90
C LYS A 33 61.38 -28.60 -30.55
N VAL A 34 60.32 -28.38 -29.76
CA VAL A 34 59.05 -27.84 -30.24
C VAL A 34 59.19 -26.34 -30.55
N SER A 35 59.90 -25.56 -29.72
CA SER A 35 60.12 -24.12 -29.94
C SER A 35 60.94 -23.79 -31.19
N ASP A 36 61.82 -24.69 -31.62
CA ASP A 36 62.68 -24.49 -32.79
C ASP A 36 61.90 -24.59 -34.13
N THR A 37 60.64 -25.00 -34.10
CA THR A 37 59.75 -25.02 -35.28
C THR A 37 58.78 -23.83 -35.25
N SER A 38 58.53 -23.18 -36.40
CA SER A 38 57.64 -22.00 -36.44
C SER A 38 56.24 -22.29 -35.91
N LYS A 39 55.76 -23.53 -36.06
CA LYS A 39 54.47 -24.01 -35.54
C LYS A 39 54.47 -24.17 -34.01
N GLY A 40 55.58 -24.62 -33.41
CA GLY A 40 55.69 -24.77 -31.96
C GLY A 40 55.95 -23.45 -31.22
N SER A 41 56.63 -22.49 -31.85
CA SER A 41 56.69 -21.10 -31.36
C SER A 41 55.29 -20.46 -31.30
N LEU A 42 54.48 -20.66 -32.36
CA LEU A 42 53.08 -20.23 -32.38
C LEU A 42 52.24 -20.89 -31.27
N PHE A 43 52.45 -22.19 -31.03
CA PHE A 43 51.74 -22.93 -29.99
C PHE A 43 52.07 -22.41 -28.57
N ILE A 44 53.34 -22.12 -28.29
CA ILE A 44 53.77 -21.53 -27.00
C ILE A 44 53.21 -20.12 -26.83
N LEU A 45 53.20 -19.31 -27.90
CA LEU A 45 52.61 -17.97 -27.87
C LEU A 45 51.10 -18.03 -27.56
N THR A 46 50.37 -18.97 -28.18
CA THR A 46 48.94 -19.16 -27.91
C THR A 46 48.67 -19.65 -26.49
N LEU A 47 49.53 -20.50 -25.93
CA LEU A 47 49.44 -20.94 -24.53
C LEU A 47 49.67 -19.77 -23.57
N PHE A 48 50.67 -18.93 -23.84
CA PHE A 48 50.94 -17.74 -23.03
C PHE A 48 49.78 -16.74 -23.06
N LEU A 49 49.19 -16.50 -24.24
CA LEU A 49 48.04 -15.62 -24.38
C LEU A 49 46.80 -16.18 -23.67
N PHE A 50 46.58 -17.50 -23.72
CA PHE A 50 45.46 -18.16 -23.03
C PHE A 50 45.62 -18.11 -21.50
N SER A 51 46.84 -18.29 -20.99
CA SER A 51 47.14 -18.16 -19.56
C SER A 51 47.01 -16.71 -19.06
N HIS A 52 47.41 -15.71 -19.85
CA HIS A 52 47.19 -14.30 -19.51
C HIS A 52 45.70 -13.94 -19.49
N HIS A 53 44.93 -14.37 -20.48
CA HIS A 53 43.50 -14.10 -20.55
C HIS A 53 42.71 -14.77 -19.43
N SER A 54 43.15 -15.97 -19.01
CA SER A 54 42.53 -16.71 -17.89
C SER A 54 42.82 -16.08 -16.53
N ALA A 55 44.00 -15.47 -16.35
CA ALA A 55 44.36 -14.76 -15.12
C ALA A 55 43.55 -13.45 -14.96
N GLU A 56 43.43 -12.65 -16.02
CA GLU A 56 42.64 -11.40 -16.02
C GLU A 56 41.14 -11.67 -15.85
N ALA A 57 40.63 -12.73 -16.51
CA ALA A 57 39.24 -13.16 -16.33
C ALA A 57 38.96 -13.66 -14.89
N SER A 58 39.95 -14.26 -14.21
CA SER A 58 39.79 -14.71 -12.83
C SER A 58 39.75 -13.55 -11.83
N GLU A 59 40.50 -12.46 -12.09
CA GLU A 59 40.53 -11.28 -11.23
C GLU A 59 39.22 -10.47 -11.29
N ASP A 60 38.67 -10.25 -12.49
CA ASP A 60 37.34 -9.61 -12.67
C ASP A 60 36.21 -10.46 -12.07
N GLN A 61 36.31 -11.80 -12.12
CA GLN A 61 35.35 -12.67 -11.44
C GLN A 61 35.49 -12.61 -9.92
N GLN A 62 36.71 -12.52 -9.39
CA GLN A 62 36.98 -12.38 -7.96
C GLN A 62 36.38 -11.07 -7.42
N GLU A 63 36.59 -9.95 -8.12
CA GLU A 63 36.06 -8.64 -7.73
C GLU A 63 34.52 -8.61 -7.74
N LYS A 64 33.90 -9.27 -8.72
CA LYS A 64 32.43 -9.44 -8.78
C LYS A 64 31.90 -10.26 -7.61
N ILE A 65 32.59 -11.35 -7.25
CA ILE A 65 32.20 -12.20 -6.12
C ILE A 65 32.29 -11.39 -4.81
N GLU A 66 33.39 -10.67 -4.58
CA GLU A 66 33.54 -9.83 -3.38
C GLU A 66 32.49 -8.72 -3.29
N SER A 67 32.14 -8.11 -4.43
CA SER A 67 31.07 -7.11 -4.52
C SER A 67 29.69 -7.71 -4.19
N LEU A 68 29.41 -8.92 -4.68
CA LEU A 68 28.19 -9.64 -4.38
C LEU A 68 28.10 -10.06 -2.92
N GLU A 69 29.19 -10.56 -2.34
CA GLU A 69 29.26 -10.92 -0.92
C GLU A 69 28.97 -9.71 -0.02
N LYS A 70 29.58 -8.56 -0.30
CA LYS A 70 29.29 -7.30 0.42
C LYS A 70 27.82 -6.89 0.32
N ARG A 71 27.21 -7.04 -0.85
CA ARG A 71 25.78 -6.74 -1.06
C ARG A 71 24.88 -7.72 -0.30
N ILE A 72 25.22 -9.00 -0.29
CA ILE A 72 24.48 -10.03 0.45
C ILE A 72 24.53 -9.74 1.95
N SER A 73 25.71 -9.47 2.51
CA SER A 73 25.85 -9.13 3.94
C SER A 73 25.07 -7.87 4.30
N ALA A 74 25.07 -6.83 3.45
CA ALA A 74 24.28 -5.62 3.68
C ALA A 74 22.76 -5.91 3.66
N LEU A 75 22.30 -6.72 2.71
CA LEU A 75 20.90 -7.13 2.60
C LEU A 75 20.45 -8.00 3.78
N GLU A 76 21.31 -8.90 4.27
CA GLU A 76 21.01 -9.72 5.44
C GLU A 76 20.82 -8.86 6.70
N VAL A 77 21.69 -7.86 6.91
CA VAL A 77 21.57 -6.90 8.02
C VAL A 77 20.30 -6.05 7.88
N GLU A 78 19.99 -5.56 6.68
CA GLU A 78 18.78 -4.78 6.45
C GLU A 78 17.51 -5.63 6.66
N ASN A 79 17.50 -6.86 6.17
CA ASN A 79 16.37 -7.78 6.33
C ASN A 79 16.16 -8.14 7.80
N ALA A 80 17.23 -8.38 8.57
CA ALA A 80 17.14 -8.59 10.02
C ALA A 80 16.55 -7.36 10.74
N ARG A 81 16.96 -6.15 10.34
CA ARG A 81 16.42 -4.88 10.89
C ARG A 81 14.96 -4.64 10.49
N LEU A 82 14.57 -4.98 9.26
CA LEU A 82 13.19 -4.85 8.80
C LEU A 82 12.30 -5.87 9.53
N SER A 83 12.73 -7.10 9.68
CA SER A 83 12.02 -8.13 10.44
C SER A 83 11.82 -7.72 11.90
N SER A 84 12.82 -7.11 12.54
CA SER A 84 12.67 -6.63 13.93
C SER A 84 11.66 -5.48 14.02
N ARG A 85 11.73 -4.50 13.10
CA ARG A 85 10.78 -3.38 13.03
C ARG A 85 9.35 -3.85 12.77
N VAL A 86 9.15 -4.80 11.86
CA VAL A 86 7.83 -5.38 11.59
C VAL A 86 7.28 -6.06 12.84
N SER A 87 8.10 -6.85 13.54
CA SER A 87 7.67 -7.50 14.79
C SER A 87 7.30 -6.50 15.89
N GLU A 88 8.06 -5.41 16.03
CA GLU A 88 7.74 -4.33 16.97
C GLU A 88 6.43 -3.63 16.61
N LEU A 89 6.26 -3.27 15.33
CA LEU A 89 5.05 -2.61 14.84
C LEU A 89 3.82 -3.48 15.04
N GLU A 90 3.89 -4.77 14.68
CA GLU A 90 2.79 -5.73 14.89
C GLU A 90 2.40 -5.88 16.36
N LYS A 91 3.37 -5.85 17.29
CA LYS A 91 3.08 -5.87 18.73
C LYS A 91 2.42 -4.56 19.16
N THR A 92 2.90 -3.41 18.67
CA THR A 92 2.30 -2.12 19.03
C THR A 92 0.88 -1.96 18.49
N ASP A 93 0.59 -2.42 17.28
CA ASP A 93 -0.75 -2.32 16.67
C ASP A 93 -1.75 -3.27 17.32
N LYS A 94 -1.34 -4.50 17.67
CA LYS A 94 -2.21 -5.45 18.38
C LYS A 94 -2.56 -4.97 19.79
N ILE A 95 -1.64 -4.28 20.47
CA ILE A 95 -1.85 -3.77 21.83
C ILE A 95 -2.67 -2.47 21.81
N LYS A 96 -2.45 -1.56 20.86
CA LYS A 96 -3.17 -0.29 20.76
C LYS A 96 -4.61 -0.46 20.28
N ASN A 97 -4.84 -1.28 19.24
CA ASN A 97 -6.17 -1.36 18.62
C ASN A 97 -7.19 -2.19 19.43
N LYS A 98 -6.75 -3.13 20.28
CA LYS A 98 -7.67 -3.94 21.12
C LYS A 98 -8.13 -3.22 22.38
N SER A 99 -7.29 -2.35 22.95
CA SER A 99 -7.61 -1.61 24.17
C SER A 99 -8.53 -0.43 23.92
N GLU A 100 -8.43 0.21 22.75
CA GLU A 100 -9.12 1.48 22.50
C GLU A 100 -10.64 1.30 22.37
N PHE A 101 -11.11 0.32 21.58
CA PHE A 101 -12.55 0.09 21.40
C PHE A 101 -13.24 -0.45 22.68
N SER A 102 -12.57 -1.36 23.41
CA SER A 102 -13.12 -1.90 24.67
C SER A 102 -13.19 -0.87 25.79
N SER A 103 -12.41 0.20 25.70
CA SER A 103 -12.44 1.32 26.64
C SER A 103 -13.58 2.31 26.39
N ILE A 104 -14.09 2.38 25.15
CA ILE A 104 -15.16 3.31 24.72
C ILE A 104 -16.56 2.72 24.97
N VAL A 105 -16.71 1.40 24.82
CA VAL A 105 -18.00 0.74 25.01
C VAL A 105 -18.34 0.65 26.51
N PRO A 106 -19.49 1.19 26.96
CA PRO A 106 -19.91 1.08 28.35
C PRO A 106 -20.00 -0.39 28.80
N ARG A 107 -19.60 -0.67 30.05
CA ARG A 107 -19.63 -2.03 30.60
C ARG A 107 -21.02 -2.44 31.08
N ASP A 108 -21.81 -1.48 31.55
CA ASP A 108 -23.18 -1.71 31.98
C ASP A 108 -24.08 -2.03 30.77
N GLU A 109 -24.97 -3.01 30.90
CA GLU A 109 -25.81 -3.48 29.80
C GLU A 109 -26.79 -2.43 29.30
N ILE A 110 -27.34 -1.61 30.20
CA ILE A 110 -28.32 -0.57 29.87
C ILE A 110 -27.62 0.58 29.14
N GLU A 111 -26.49 1.03 29.65
CA GLU A 111 -25.67 2.07 29.01
C GLU A 111 -25.12 1.59 27.67
N LYS A 112 -24.67 0.33 27.58
CA LYS A 112 -24.20 -0.28 26.34
C LYS A 112 -25.29 -0.27 25.27
N LYS A 113 -26.52 -0.63 25.62
CA LYS A 113 -27.65 -0.59 24.68
C LYS A 113 -27.90 0.84 24.18
N LYS A 114 -27.99 1.82 25.09
CA LYS A 114 -28.16 3.24 24.74
C LYS A 114 -27.04 3.75 23.84
N PHE A 115 -25.79 3.38 24.14
CA PHE A 115 -24.63 3.71 23.34
C PHE A 115 -24.78 3.19 21.91
N PHE A 116 -25.09 1.89 21.73
CA PHE A 116 -25.27 1.34 20.39
C PHE A 116 -26.49 1.91 19.67
N ASP A 117 -27.56 2.26 20.38
CA ASP A 117 -28.73 2.88 19.77
C ASP A 117 -28.42 4.30 19.29
N THR A 118 -27.73 5.11 20.09
CA THR A 118 -27.21 6.42 19.67
C THR A 118 -26.24 6.29 18.51
N PHE A 119 -25.32 5.33 18.57
CA PHE A 119 -24.37 5.07 17.50
C PHE A 119 -25.06 4.69 16.18
N ARG A 120 -26.10 3.85 16.22
CA ARG A 120 -26.90 3.52 15.03
C ARG A 120 -27.62 4.74 14.45
N ARG A 121 -28.19 5.60 15.32
CA ARG A 121 -28.84 6.84 14.89
C ARG A 121 -27.84 7.80 14.25
N GLU A 122 -26.65 7.94 14.84
CA GLU A 122 -25.59 8.78 14.30
C GLU A 122 -25.14 8.31 12.90
N ILE A 123 -24.98 6.99 12.70
CA ILE A 123 -24.67 6.44 11.38
C ILE A 123 -25.78 6.74 10.38
N LYS A 124 -27.05 6.49 10.76
CA LYS A 124 -28.20 6.77 9.89
C LYS A 124 -28.28 8.26 9.53
N SER A 125 -28.10 9.15 10.52
CA SER A 125 -28.11 10.59 10.32
C SER A 125 -26.96 11.05 9.42
N SER A 126 -25.76 10.50 9.61
CA SER A 126 -24.61 10.76 8.72
C SER A 126 -24.89 10.32 7.27
N GLU A 127 -25.52 9.15 7.09
CA GLU A 127 -25.98 8.70 5.76
C GLU A 127 -27.00 9.69 5.18
N ASP A 128 -28.01 10.08 5.96
CA ASP A 128 -29.06 11.02 5.55
C ASP A 128 -28.48 12.39 5.17
N MET A 129 -27.55 12.94 5.97
CA MET A 129 -26.82 14.19 5.70
C MET A 129 -25.99 14.12 4.42
N SER A 130 -25.54 12.93 4.02
CA SER A 130 -24.78 12.72 2.78
C SER A 130 -25.64 12.63 1.52
N ARG A 131 -26.98 12.56 1.64
CA ARG A 131 -27.90 12.35 0.49
C ARG A 131 -27.95 13.50 -0.51
N GLY A 132 -27.38 14.65 -0.20
CA GLY A 132 -27.15 15.69 -1.19
C GLY A 132 -27.35 17.11 -0.65
N PRO A 133 -27.37 18.11 -1.55
CA PRO A 133 -27.38 19.52 -1.15
C PRO A 133 -28.56 19.93 -0.26
N TRP A 134 -29.72 19.26 -0.37
CA TRP A 134 -30.91 19.56 0.43
C TRP A 134 -30.71 19.39 1.94
N THR A 135 -29.67 18.70 2.39
CA THR A 135 -29.36 18.53 3.82
C THR A 135 -28.72 19.77 4.44
N LYS A 136 -28.41 20.79 3.61
CA LYS A 136 -27.80 22.05 4.03
C LYS A 136 -28.80 23.19 3.94
N VAL A 137 -28.83 24.03 4.97
CA VAL A 137 -29.69 25.23 5.05
C VAL A 137 -29.47 26.16 3.85
N GLU A 138 -28.21 26.42 3.50
CA GLU A 138 -27.80 27.30 2.39
C GLU A 138 -28.39 26.90 1.02
N SER A 139 -28.67 25.62 0.82
CA SER A 139 -29.26 25.14 -0.45
C SER A 139 -30.73 25.54 -0.56
N TRP A 140 -31.44 25.59 0.57
CA TRP A 140 -32.85 25.99 0.62
C TRP A 140 -33.05 27.48 0.42
N GLU A 141 -32.09 28.32 0.85
CA GLU A 141 -32.12 29.77 0.63
C GLU A 141 -32.14 30.15 -0.86
N LYS A 142 -31.60 29.26 -1.72
CA LYS A 142 -31.59 29.45 -3.17
C LYS A 142 -32.96 29.23 -3.81
N ILE A 143 -33.87 28.54 -3.12
CA ILE A 143 -35.20 28.21 -3.65
C ILE A 143 -36.11 29.42 -3.57
N ARG A 144 -36.81 29.67 -4.68
CA ARG A 144 -37.75 30.78 -4.82
C ARG A 144 -39.00 30.37 -5.58
N LYS A 145 -40.10 31.08 -5.34
CA LYS A 145 -41.34 30.92 -6.11
C LYS A 145 -41.06 31.12 -7.61
N ARG A 146 -41.81 30.40 -8.45
CA ARG A 146 -41.69 30.36 -9.92
C ARG A 146 -40.36 29.82 -10.46
N MET A 147 -39.44 29.35 -9.61
CA MET A 147 -38.25 28.62 -10.04
C MET A 147 -38.66 27.38 -10.84
N SER A 148 -37.90 27.04 -11.88
CA SER A 148 -38.15 25.83 -12.67
C SER A 148 -37.82 24.57 -11.87
N GLU A 149 -38.48 23.47 -12.19
CA GLU A 149 -38.17 22.15 -11.64
C GLU A 149 -36.67 21.80 -11.77
N TYR A 150 -36.08 22.10 -12.93
CA TYR A 150 -34.65 21.92 -13.16
C TYR A 150 -33.80 22.74 -12.18
N GLY A 151 -34.17 24.00 -11.93
CA GLY A 151 -33.48 24.85 -10.95
C GLY A 151 -33.57 24.29 -9.52
N VAL A 152 -34.71 23.70 -9.15
CA VAL A 152 -34.87 23.02 -7.85
C VAL A 152 -33.92 21.83 -7.74
N ARG A 153 -33.86 20.99 -8.77
CA ARG A 153 -32.96 19.81 -8.79
C ARG A 153 -31.49 20.21 -8.79
N LEU A 154 -31.14 21.32 -9.42
CA LEU A 154 -29.78 21.86 -9.39
C LEU A 154 -29.40 22.38 -7.99
N ALA A 155 -30.34 23.02 -7.29
CA ALA A 155 -30.10 23.59 -5.97
C ALA A 155 -30.12 22.56 -4.84
N LEU A 156 -31.13 21.68 -4.81
CA LEU A 156 -31.37 20.71 -3.72
C LEU A 156 -30.91 19.29 -4.05
N GLY A 157 -30.63 18.99 -5.31
CA GLY A 157 -30.39 17.63 -5.77
C GLY A 157 -31.67 16.83 -5.98
N ARG A 158 -31.52 15.51 -6.03
CA ARG A 158 -32.61 14.57 -6.27
C ARG A 158 -33.51 14.47 -5.03
N PRO A 159 -34.84 14.61 -5.17
CA PRO A 159 -35.75 14.41 -4.06
C PRO A 159 -35.79 12.95 -3.61
N THR A 160 -35.99 12.73 -2.31
CA THR A 160 -36.17 11.41 -1.71
C THR A 160 -37.41 10.71 -2.25
N ARG A 161 -38.52 11.47 -2.39
CA ARG A 161 -39.78 10.95 -2.95
C ARG A 161 -40.47 11.99 -3.82
N ILE A 162 -41.19 11.53 -4.82
CA ILE A 162 -42.02 12.37 -5.70
C ILE A 162 -43.44 11.82 -5.64
N LYS A 163 -44.43 12.68 -5.39
CA LYS A 163 -45.85 12.29 -5.42
C LYS A 163 -46.70 13.31 -6.18
N PRO A 164 -47.75 12.89 -6.89
CA PRO A 164 -48.76 13.82 -7.37
C PRO A 164 -49.56 14.41 -6.20
N SER A 165 -50.07 15.63 -6.35
CA SER A 165 -50.97 16.23 -5.35
C SER A 165 -52.43 16.05 -5.72
N ALA A 166 -53.30 15.92 -4.71
CA ALA A 166 -54.74 15.99 -4.88
C ALA A 166 -55.26 17.44 -5.01
N ASN A 167 -54.44 18.43 -4.65
CA ASN A 167 -54.81 19.84 -4.72
C ASN A 167 -54.65 20.36 -6.16
N PRO A 168 -55.68 20.90 -6.82
CA PRO A 168 -55.56 21.38 -8.21
C PRO A 168 -54.58 22.55 -8.41
N LYS A 169 -54.13 23.19 -7.32
CA LYS A 169 -53.09 24.23 -7.35
C LYS A 169 -51.67 23.66 -7.42
N ILE A 170 -51.49 22.36 -7.22
CA ILE A 170 -50.20 21.68 -7.16
C ILE A 170 -50.32 20.41 -8.02
N GLU A 171 -49.37 20.20 -8.91
CA GLU A 171 -49.34 19.00 -9.75
C GLU A 171 -48.49 17.92 -9.08
N THR A 172 -47.29 18.30 -8.64
CA THR A 172 -46.28 17.39 -8.12
C THR A 172 -45.63 17.94 -6.87
N ILE A 173 -45.34 17.08 -5.90
CA ILE A 173 -44.64 17.40 -4.65
C ILE A 173 -43.33 16.64 -4.61
N TYR A 174 -42.24 17.37 -4.41
CA TYR A 174 -40.91 16.82 -4.16
C TYR A 174 -40.65 16.81 -2.68
N PHE A 175 -40.40 15.63 -2.12
CA PHE A 175 -40.11 15.42 -0.71
C PHE A 175 -38.63 15.17 -0.50
N TYR A 176 -38.09 15.80 0.53
CA TYR A 176 -36.73 15.70 1.02
C TYR A 176 -36.82 15.33 2.49
N ILE A 177 -36.63 14.05 2.78
CA ILE A 177 -36.89 13.44 4.10
C ILE A 177 -35.63 12.74 4.57
N GLY A 178 -35.28 12.97 5.84
CA GLY A 178 -34.21 12.27 6.54
C GLY A 178 -34.01 12.79 7.96
N ASP A 179 -33.39 11.98 8.80
CA ASP A 179 -32.97 12.35 10.15
C ASP A 179 -31.66 13.15 10.04
N LEU A 180 -31.70 14.46 10.31
CA LEU A 180 -30.56 15.36 10.11
C LEU A 180 -29.82 15.69 11.42
N ASN A 181 -30.38 15.32 12.57
CA ASN A 181 -29.89 15.69 13.90
C ASN A 181 -29.67 14.47 14.82
N ALA A 182 -29.86 13.25 14.31
CA ALA A 182 -29.70 11.97 15.02
C ALA A 182 -30.63 11.77 16.21
N ASP A 183 -31.76 12.50 16.27
CA ASP A 183 -32.77 12.35 17.32
C ASP A 183 -33.71 11.16 17.07
N GLY A 184 -33.67 10.57 15.86
CA GLY A 184 -34.52 9.46 15.44
C GLY A 184 -35.85 9.89 14.81
N VAL A 185 -36.08 11.19 14.63
CA VAL A 185 -37.23 11.78 13.95
C VAL A 185 -36.77 12.30 12.59
N ASP A 186 -37.46 11.88 11.53
CA ASP A 186 -37.13 12.34 10.19
C ASP A 186 -37.66 13.78 9.99
N GLU A 187 -36.80 14.69 9.57
CA GLU A 187 -37.17 16.05 9.18
C GLU A 187 -37.68 16.08 7.74
N GLU A 188 -38.78 16.80 7.50
CA GLU A 188 -39.45 16.84 6.21
C GLU A 188 -39.42 18.23 5.57
N GLY A 189 -38.72 18.30 4.43
CA GLY A 189 -38.78 19.39 3.47
C GLY A 189 -39.62 19.01 2.27
N TYR A 190 -40.35 19.98 1.70
CA TYR A 190 -41.07 19.77 0.45
C TYR A 190 -41.02 20.97 -0.49
N VAL A 191 -41.14 20.68 -1.78
CA VAL A 191 -41.32 21.67 -2.85
C VAL A 191 -42.55 21.30 -3.67
N ASN A 192 -43.53 22.19 -3.68
CA ASN A 192 -44.75 22.04 -4.46
C ASN A 192 -44.56 22.67 -5.84
N LEU A 193 -44.82 21.89 -6.88
CA LEU A 193 -44.71 22.32 -8.27
C LEU A 193 -46.05 22.30 -8.98
N LYS A 194 -46.27 23.27 -9.85
CA LYS A 194 -47.36 23.32 -10.83
C LYS A 194 -46.78 23.80 -12.15
N ASP A 195 -47.13 23.13 -13.25
CA ASP A 195 -46.61 23.46 -14.59
C ASP A 195 -45.07 23.51 -14.59
N LYS A 196 -44.44 22.56 -13.87
CA LYS A 196 -42.98 22.46 -13.66
C LYS A 196 -42.33 23.68 -12.98
N ARG A 197 -43.10 24.48 -12.23
CA ARG A 197 -42.62 25.65 -11.49
C ARG A 197 -43.00 25.61 -10.02
N VAL A 198 -42.12 26.13 -9.16
CA VAL A 198 -42.34 26.18 -7.71
C VAL A 198 -43.50 27.11 -7.36
N VAL A 199 -44.48 26.58 -6.64
CA VAL A 199 -45.63 27.32 -6.09
C VAL A 199 -45.36 27.70 -4.63
N SER A 200 -44.96 26.71 -3.83
CA SER A 200 -44.59 26.87 -2.42
C SER A 200 -43.56 25.82 -2.03
N PHE A 201 -42.87 26.04 -0.91
CA PHE A 201 -41.88 25.11 -0.39
C PHE A 201 -41.77 25.30 1.13
N LYS A 202 -41.29 24.25 1.82
CA LYS A 202 -40.94 24.26 3.24
C LYS A 202 -39.57 23.61 3.39
N SER A 203 -38.67 24.25 4.14
CA SER A 203 -37.36 23.70 4.47
C SER A 203 -37.46 22.72 5.64
N PRO A 204 -36.70 21.60 5.64
CA PRO A 204 -36.61 20.70 6.80
C PRO A 204 -35.88 21.36 7.98
N HIS A 205 -35.20 22.49 7.75
CA HIS A 205 -34.44 23.21 8.77
C HIS A 205 -35.24 24.33 9.45
N GLN A 206 -36.45 24.64 8.96
CA GLN A 206 -37.28 25.66 9.60
C GLN A 206 -37.95 25.08 10.84
N GLN A 207 -37.28 25.26 11.99
CA GLN A 207 -37.97 25.24 13.28
C GLN A 207 -39.03 26.34 13.26
N GLY A 208 -40.23 26.02 13.74
CA GLY A 208 -41.35 26.97 13.78
C GLY A 208 -40.91 28.28 14.42
N SER A 209 -40.89 29.35 13.64
CA SER A 209 -41.01 30.69 14.19
C SER A 209 -42.44 30.82 14.71
N GLU A 210 -42.64 30.47 15.98
CA GLU A 210 -43.72 31.04 16.79
C GLU A 210 -43.46 32.53 17.05
#